data_AF-A0A0G4IFR2-F1
#
_entry.id   AF-A0A0G4IFR2-F1
#
_cell.length_a   1.000
_cell.length_b   1.000
_cell.length_c   1.000
_cell.angle_alpha   90.00
_cell.angle_beta   90.00
_cell.angle_gamma   90.00
#
_symmetry.space_group_name_H-M   'P 1'
#
loop_
_entity.id
_entity.type
_entity.pdbx_description
1 polymer ?
#
loop_
_entity_poly.entity_id
_entity_poly.type
_entity_poly.pdbx_seq_one_letter_code
_entity_poly.pdbx_strand_id
1 'polypeptide(L)'
;MEMKDGLLYYKNRLAIPTKKMQRNLIFECHDVPGGGHLAIEKTYLRLIEDFYWPNMFSSVAAYVPRCDACLQNKQANQKPFGLLQPLPVPARPYDSVSMDFVCALPRVHFQGEWVDSVLTVVNRLSKRPHWILCTMTITAEGAARLFYDHIVCSHGLPLEIVSDQDPRWMAEFWRGLHKLAGTRLMMSSSGHPQTDG
;
A
#
# COMPACT_ATOMS: atom_id res chain seq x y z
N MET A 1 -44.85 20.20 19.99
CA MET A 1 -43.76 21.19 19.92
C MET A 1 -44.17 22.37 20.78
N GLU A 2 -43.22 23.05 21.40
CA GLU A 2 -43.45 24.16 22.33
C GLU A 2 -42.72 25.41 21.85
N MET A 3 -43.34 26.58 21.95
CA MET A 3 -42.66 27.85 21.65
C MET A 3 -42.18 28.49 22.96
N LYS A 4 -40.91 28.89 23.03
CA LYS A 4 -40.30 29.58 24.18
C LYS A 4 -39.41 30.70 23.64
N ASP A 5 -39.65 31.94 24.07
CA ASP A 5 -38.90 33.14 23.67
C ASP A 5 -38.73 33.29 22.14
N GLY A 6 -39.79 32.97 21.38
CA GLY A 6 -39.78 33.03 19.91
C GLY A 6 -39.05 31.86 19.22
N LEU A 7 -38.56 30.88 19.97
CA LEU A 7 -37.91 29.67 19.46
C LEU A 7 -38.81 28.45 19.61
N LEU A 8 -38.71 27.52 18.66
CA LEU A 8 -39.49 26.28 18.64
C LEU A 8 -38.69 25.14 19.23
N TYR A 9 -39.29 24.39 20.17
CA TYR A 9 -38.69 23.24 20.81
C TYR A 9 -39.50 21.95 20.58
N TYR A 10 -38.79 20.84 20.47
CA TYR A 10 -39.36 19.49 20.43
C TYR A 10 -38.66 18.62 21.48
N LYS A 11 -39.41 18.15 22.47
CA LYS A 11 -38.87 17.35 23.59
C LYS A 11 -37.64 18.01 24.24
N ASN A 12 -37.76 19.30 24.59
CA ASN A 12 -36.70 20.15 25.14
C ASN A 12 -35.49 20.42 24.23
N ARG A 13 -35.55 20.08 22.94
CA ARG A 13 -34.49 20.36 21.96
C ARG A 13 -34.89 21.46 21.00
N LEU A 14 -33.96 22.33 20.67
CA LEU A 14 -34.19 23.45 19.74
C LEU A 14 -34.42 22.93 18.32
N ALA A 15 -35.58 23.24 17.75
CA ALA A 15 -35.94 22.83 16.40
C ALA A 15 -35.25 23.73 15.36
N ILE A 16 -34.47 23.12 14.47
CA ILE A 16 -33.66 23.83 13.48
C ILE A 16 -34.34 23.84 12.11
N PRO A 17 -34.82 24.99 11.62
CA PRO A 17 -35.74 25.03 10.48
C PRO A 17 -35.04 24.91 9.12
N THR A 18 -33.82 25.44 8.97
CA THR A 18 -33.17 25.53 7.64
C THR A 18 -32.06 24.51 7.45
N LYS A 19 -31.93 23.98 6.24
CA LYS A 19 -30.83 23.07 5.85
C LYS A 19 -29.45 23.71 6.04
N LYS A 20 -29.34 25.03 5.85
CA LYS A 20 -28.11 25.79 6.08
C LYS A 20 -27.70 25.75 7.55
N MET A 21 -28.62 26.05 8.47
CA MET A 21 -28.35 25.98 9.91
C MET A 21 -28.03 24.54 10.36
N GLN A 22 -28.77 23.55 9.85
CA GLN A 22 -28.49 22.14 10.12
C GLN A 22 -27.06 21.76 9.70
N ARG A 23 -26.62 22.16 8.49
CA ARG A 23 -25.26 21.90 8.02
C ARG A 23 -24.21 22.61 8.88
N ASN A 24 -24.44 23.87 9.26
CA ASN A 24 -23.52 24.60 10.12
C ASN A 24 -23.36 23.93 11.49
N LEU A 25 -24.45 23.44 12.09
CA LEU A 25 -24.36 22.70 13.36
C LEU A 25 -23.59 21.38 13.21
N ILE A 26 -23.78 20.67 12.09
CA ILE A 26 -22.99 19.46 11.82
C ILE A 26 -21.51 19.80 11.67
N PHE A 27 -21.18 20.89 10.96
CA PHE A 27 -19.80 21.39 10.83
C PHE A 27 -19.18 21.73 12.19
N GLU A 28 -19.88 22.52 13.02
CA GLU A 28 -19.41 22.88 14.37
C GLU A 28 -19.22 21.65 15.29
N CYS A 29 -20.00 20.59 15.10
CA CYS A 29 -19.84 19.37 15.90
C CYS A 29 -18.77 18.41 15.36
N HIS A 30 -18.38 18.52 14.10
CA HIS A 30 -17.52 17.54 13.42
C HIS A 30 -16.15 18.13 13.01
N ASP A 31 -16.16 19.24 12.27
CA ASP A 31 -14.99 19.75 11.53
C ASP A 31 -14.09 20.68 12.36
N VAL A 32 -14.64 21.34 13.39
CA VAL A 32 -13.83 22.24 14.22
C VAL A 32 -12.83 21.43 15.06
N PRO A 33 -11.69 22.02 15.48
CA PRO A 33 -10.69 21.32 16.29
C PRO A 33 -11.26 20.66 17.56
N GLY A 34 -12.24 21.30 18.22
CA GLY A 34 -12.95 20.74 19.39
C GLY A 34 -14.05 19.71 19.05
N GLY A 35 -14.37 19.53 17.77
CA GLY A 35 -15.29 18.53 17.24
C GLY A 35 -14.62 17.18 16.99
N GLY A 36 -13.30 17.17 16.79
CA GLY A 36 -12.46 15.96 16.78
C GLY A 36 -12.73 14.98 15.63
N HIS A 37 -13.43 15.38 14.57
CA HIS A 37 -13.75 14.54 13.41
C HIS A 37 -14.40 13.19 13.79
N LEU A 38 -15.30 13.24 14.77
CA LEU A 38 -15.97 12.06 15.30
C LEU A 38 -16.76 11.29 14.22
N ALA A 39 -16.94 9.99 14.46
CA ALA A 39 -17.75 9.13 13.59
C ALA A 39 -19.24 9.56 13.58
N ILE A 40 -19.96 9.14 12.54
CA ILE A 40 -21.37 9.48 12.28
C ILE A 40 -22.24 9.38 13.55
N GLU A 41 -22.15 8.25 14.26
CA GLU A 41 -22.94 7.99 15.45
C GLU A 41 -22.61 8.98 16.58
N LYS A 42 -21.32 9.22 16.86
CA LYS A 42 -20.88 10.15 17.89
C LYS A 42 -21.25 11.60 17.57
N THR A 43 -21.11 12.02 16.32
CA THR A 43 -21.54 13.34 15.87
C THR A 43 -23.07 13.51 16.01
N TYR A 44 -23.84 12.47 15.67
CA TYR A 44 -25.29 12.46 15.85
C TYR A 44 -25.68 12.54 17.34
N LEU A 45 -25.05 11.74 18.20
CA LEU A 45 -25.33 11.72 19.64
C LEU A 45 -25.07 13.08 20.30
N ARG A 46 -24.01 13.79 19.89
CA ARG A 46 -23.74 15.15 20.37
C ARG A 46 -24.80 16.15 19.92
N LEU A 47 -25.25 16.07 18.66
CA LEU A 47 -26.25 16.99 18.12
C LEU A 47 -27.64 16.80 18.73
N ILE A 48 -28.01 15.56 19.02
CA ILE A 48 -29.34 15.22 19.52
C ILE A 48 -29.54 15.58 21.00
N GLU A 49 -28.50 15.97 21.73
CA GLU A 49 -28.64 16.48 23.10
C GLU A 49 -29.43 17.80 23.10
N ASP A 50 -29.06 18.73 22.22
CA ASP A 50 -29.60 20.10 22.23
C ASP A 50 -30.53 20.44 21.06
N PHE A 51 -30.41 19.74 19.93
CA PHE A 51 -31.07 20.13 18.67
C PHE A 51 -32.02 19.08 18.12
N TYR A 52 -32.96 19.53 17.29
CA TYR A 52 -33.91 18.68 16.59
C TYR A 52 -34.18 19.15 15.16
N TRP A 53 -34.16 18.21 14.22
CA TRP A 53 -34.83 18.34 12.92
C TRP A 53 -35.21 16.97 12.37
N PRO A 54 -36.18 16.87 11.44
CA PRO A 54 -36.51 15.60 10.80
C PRO A 54 -35.31 15.00 10.07
N ASN A 55 -35.09 13.69 10.25
CA ASN A 55 -34.01 12.92 9.61
C ASN A 55 -32.58 13.40 9.97
N MET A 56 -32.36 13.83 11.22
CA MET A 56 -31.04 14.21 11.75
C MET A 56 -29.93 13.22 11.43
N PHE A 57 -30.16 11.94 11.74
CA PHE A 57 -29.17 10.89 11.50
C PHE A 57 -28.79 10.82 10.01
N SER A 58 -29.77 10.87 9.11
CA SER A 58 -29.54 10.87 7.66
C SER A 58 -28.74 12.10 7.20
N SER A 59 -29.00 13.29 7.76
CA SER A 59 -28.21 14.50 7.46
C SER A 59 -26.75 14.34 7.89
N VAL A 60 -26.51 13.80 9.08
CA VAL A 60 -25.13 13.56 9.60
C VAL A 60 -24.43 12.47 8.78
N ALA A 61 -25.12 11.37 8.49
CA ALA A 61 -24.61 10.27 7.70
C ALA A 61 -24.31 10.67 6.24
N ALA A 62 -25.00 11.66 5.69
CA ALA A 62 -24.69 12.21 4.37
C ALA A 62 -23.52 13.19 4.38
N TYR A 63 -23.24 13.83 5.52
CA TYR A 63 -22.23 14.86 5.66
C TYR A 63 -20.85 14.29 6.01
N VAL A 64 -20.76 13.49 7.08
CA VAL A 64 -19.46 13.02 7.65
C VAL A 64 -18.60 12.26 6.64
N PRO A 65 -19.13 11.37 5.77
CA PRO A 65 -18.33 10.70 4.74
C PRO A 65 -17.75 11.63 3.67
N ARG A 66 -18.20 12.88 3.60
CA ARG A 66 -17.73 13.90 2.65
C ARG A 66 -16.75 14.90 3.27
N CYS A 67 -16.37 14.71 4.54
CA CYS A 67 -15.36 15.55 5.18
C CYS A 67 -13.97 15.22 4.61
N ASP A 68 -13.32 16.19 3.98
CA ASP A 68 -12.02 16.01 3.32
C ASP A 68 -10.92 15.54 4.29
N ALA A 69 -10.89 16.12 5.50
CA ALA A 69 -9.93 15.72 6.53
C ALA A 69 -10.14 14.26 6.97
N CYS A 70 -11.39 13.80 7.05
CA CYS A 70 -11.70 12.41 7.34
C CYS A 70 -11.34 11.49 6.17
N LEU A 71 -11.58 11.90 4.93
CA LEU A 71 -11.27 11.10 3.74
C LEU A 71 -9.76 10.90 3.55
N GLN A 72 -8.97 11.92 3.83
CA GLN A 72 -7.50 11.84 3.71
C GLN A 72 -6.86 11.01 4.83
N ASN A 73 -7.41 11.08 6.05
CA ASN A 73 -6.79 10.47 7.24
C ASN A 73 -7.38 9.12 7.64
N LYS A 74 -8.59 8.76 7.18
CA LYS A 74 -9.16 7.46 7.53
C LYS A 74 -8.42 6.34 6.83
N GLN A 75 -7.91 5.41 7.62
CA GLN A 75 -7.50 4.11 7.12
C GLN A 75 -8.71 3.40 6.51
N ALA A 76 -8.51 2.79 5.34
CA ALA A 76 -9.55 2.03 4.70
C ALA A 76 -9.88 0.79 5.55
N ASN A 77 -11.11 0.71 6.07
CA ASN A 77 -11.65 -0.52 6.67
C ASN A 77 -12.07 -1.54 5.60
N GLN A 78 -11.53 -1.43 4.39
CA GLN A 78 -11.78 -2.39 3.34
C GLN A 78 -11.18 -3.74 3.76
N LYS A 79 -11.91 -4.82 3.51
CA LYS A 79 -11.36 -6.16 3.64
C LYS A 79 -10.09 -6.24 2.77
N PRO A 80 -9.06 -6.99 3.18
CA PRO A 80 -7.89 -7.23 2.34
C PRO A 80 -8.33 -7.63 0.93
N PHE A 81 -7.64 -7.12 -0.08
CA PHE A 81 -7.94 -7.43 -1.48
C PHE A 81 -7.78 -8.93 -1.74
N GLY A 82 -8.89 -9.68 -1.67
CA GLY A 82 -8.99 -11.06 -2.10
C GLY A 82 -7.97 -12.03 -1.47
N LEU A 83 -7.90 -13.23 -2.05
CA LEU A 83 -6.80 -14.15 -1.81
C LEU A 83 -5.63 -13.76 -2.72
N LEU A 84 -4.41 -13.89 -2.20
CA LEU A 84 -3.19 -13.80 -3.01
C LEU A 84 -3.35 -14.72 -4.24
N GLN A 85 -3.07 -14.19 -5.43
CA GLN A 85 -3.01 -14.96 -6.66
C GLN A 85 -1.57 -15.44 -6.84
N PRO A 86 -1.24 -16.67 -6.43
CA PRO A 86 0.13 -17.14 -6.54
C PRO A 86 0.52 -17.27 -8.01
N LEU A 87 1.75 -16.88 -8.31
CA LEU A 87 2.36 -17.17 -9.61
C LEU A 87 2.37 -18.70 -9.85
N PRO A 88 2.22 -19.16 -11.10
CA PRO A 88 2.29 -20.57 -11.43
C PRO A 88 3.54 -21.26 -10.85
N VAL A 89 3.36 -22.50 -10.41
CA VAL A 89 4.47 -23.33 -9.91
C VAL A 89 5.32 -23.76 -11.11
N PRO A 90 6.65 -23.53 -11.09
CA PRO A 90 7.53 -23.92 -12.20
C PRO A 90 7.63 -25.44 -12.36
N ALA A 91 7.85 -25.93 -13.57
CA ALA A 91 7.94 -27.36 -13.85
C ALA A 91 9.28 -27.98 -13.41
N ARG A 92 10.39 -27.25 -13.55
CA ARG A 92 11.73 -27.70 -13.17
C ARG A 92 12.42 -26.66 -12.27
N PRO A 93 13.40 -27.10 -11.44
CA PRO A 93 14.24 -26.17 -10.69
C PRO A 93 14.90 -25.16 -11.64
N TYR A 94 14.89 -23.88 -11.25
CA TYR A 94 15.47 -22.75 -12.00
C TYR A 94 14.79 -22.38 -13.33
N ASP A 95 13.70 -23.05 -13.72
CA ASP A 95 12.83 -22.52 -14.79
C ASP A 95 12.29 -21.14 -14.40
N SER A 96 12.05 -20.91 -13.10
CA SER A 96 11.67 -19.62 -12.57
C SER A 96 12.45 -19.28 -11.31
N VAL A 97 12.94 -18.06 -11.26
CA VAL A 97 13.63 -17.51 -10.09
C VAL A 97 12.97 -16.20 -9.65
N SER A 98 13.01 -15.89 -8.36
CA SER A 98 12.79 -14.54 -7.86
C SER A 98 14.12 -13.91 -7.48
N MET A 99 14.26 -12.61 -7.69
CA MET A 99 15.46 -11.86 -7.31
C MET A 99 15.12 -10.53 -6.64
N ASP A 100 15.92 -10.19 -5.64
CA ASP A 100 15.76 -8.97 -4.84
C ASP A 100 17.12 -8.53 -4.25
N PHE A 101 17.26 -7.24 -3.96
CA PHE A 101 18.40 -6.70 -3.25
C PHE A 101 18.07 -6.39 -1.80
N VAL A 102 18.74 -7.08 -0.88
CA VAL A 102 18.76 -6.70 0.52
C VAL A 102 19.89 -5.70 0.72
N CYS A 103 19.53 -4.43 0.83
CA CYS A 103 20.45 -3.30 0.97
C CYS A 103 20.59 -2.84 2.44
N ALA A 104 21.52 -1.92 2.68
CA ALA A 104 21.74 -1.24 3.97
C ALA A 104 22.03 -2.20 5.14
N LEU A 105 22.74 -3.29 4.85
CA LEU A 105 23.23 -4.22 5.87
C LEU A 105 24.47 -3.65 6.57
N PRO A 106 24.82 -4.16 7.78
CA PRO A 106 26.08 -3.82 8.41
C PRO A 106 27.25 -4.05 7.47
N ARG A 107 28.08 -3.03 7.31
CA ARG A 107 29.22 -3.05 6.40
C ARG A 107 30.27 -4.04 6.91
N VAL A 108 30.69 -4.98 6.09
CA VAL A 108 31.70 -5.99 6.43
C VAL A 108 32.80 -6.05 5.37
N HIS A 109 34.00 -6.43 5.77
CA HIS A 109 35.14 -6.61 4.87
C HIS A 109 35.22 -8.07 4.45
N PHE A 110 35.08 -8.35 3.15
CA PHE A 110 35.04 -9.68 2.57
C PHE A 110 35.84 -9.73 1.27
N GLN A 111 36.77 -10.68 1.16
CA GLN A 111 37.63 -10.89 -0.03
C GLN A 111 38.35 -9.61 -0.53
N GLY A 112 38.75 -8.73 0.38
CA GLY A 112 39.48 -7.49 0.06
C GLY A 112 38.59 -6.30 -0.27
N GLU A 113 37.27 -6.48 -0.26
CA GLU A 113 36.28 -5.44 -0.56
C GLU A 113 35.35 -5.21 0.63
N TRP A 114 34.80 -4.00 0.72
CA TRP A 114 33.72 -3.72 1.67
C TRP A 114 32.37 -3.96 1.02
N VAL A 115 31.54 -4.77 1.65
CA VAL A 115 30.18 -5.11 1.19
C VAL A 115 29.14 -4.69 2.23
N ASP A 116 27.96 -4.30 1.76
CA ASP A 116 26.85 -3.80 2.59
C ASP A 116 25.47 -4.20 2.04
N SER A 117 25.44 -5.11 1.04
CA SER A 117 24.23 -5.56 0.38
C SER A 117 24.34 -7.02 -0.06
N VAL A 118 23.21 -7.65 -0.33
CA VAL A 118 23.10 -9.00 -0.88
C VAL A 118 22.13 -9.00 -2.05
N LEU A 119 22.58 -9.47 -3.21
CA LEU A 119 21.69 -9.92 -4.27
C LEU A 119 21.19 -11.32 -3.92
N THR A 120 19.89 -11.43 -3.74
CA THR A 120 19.21 -12.67 -3.43
C THR A 120 18.61 -13.21 -4.73
N VAL A 121 18.84 -14.50 -5.02
CA VAL A 121 18.16 -15.18 -6.13
C VAL A 121 17.63 -16.50 -5.65
N VAL A 122 16.31 -16.69 -5.68
CA VAL A 122 15.64 -17.84 -5.11
C VAL A 122 15.00 -18.67 -6.22
N ASN A 123 15.33 -19.96 -6.28
CA ASN A 123 14.60 -20.90 -7.12
C ASN A 123 13.15 -21.00 -6.62
N ARG A 124 12.18 -20.59 -7.43
CA ARG A 124 10.76 -20.55 -7.01
C ARG A 124 10.16 -21.93 -6.75
N LEU A 125 10.71 -23.00 -7.35
CA LEU A 125 10.24 -24.36 -7.12
C LEU A 125 10.75 -24.94 -5.81
N SER A 126 12.07 -24.98 -5.61
CA SER A 126 12.67 -25.62 -4.42
C SER A 126 12.86 -24.67 -3.24
N LYS A 127 12.57 -23.38 -3.42
CA LYS A 127 12.86 -22.29 -2.47
C LYS A 127 14.33 -22.21 -2.02
N ARG A 128 15.25 -22.71 -2.85
CA ARG A 128 16.70 -22.66 -2.57
C ARG A 128 17.23 -21.27 -2.92
N PRO A 129 17.85 -20.54 -1.97
CA PRO A 129 18.42 -19.23 -2.24
C PRO A 129 19.88 -19.30 -2.67
N HIS A 130 20.28 -18.32 -3.49
CA HIS A 130 21.65 -17.85 -3.67
C HIS A 130 21.77 -16.48 -2.99
N TRP A 131 22.73 -16.36 -2.07
CA TRP A 131 23.05 -15.12 -1.37
C TRP A 131 24.38 -14.59 -1.91
N ILE A 132 24.32 -13.58 -2.76
CA ILE A 132 25.50 -13.07 -3.47
C ILE A 132 25.84 -11.70 -2.89
N LEU A 133 26.98 -11.61 -2.21
CA LEU A 133 27.43 -10.37 -1.57
C LEU A 133 27.74 -9.29 -2.61
N CYS A 134 27.29 -8.06 -2.35
CA CYS A 134 27.52 -6.91 -3.21
C CYS A 134 27.51 -5.60 -2.40
N THR A 135 27.55 -4.48 -3.12
CA THR A 135 27.42 -3.14 -2.52
C THR A 135 26.09 -2.50 -2.92
N MET A 136 25.60 -1.56 -2.11
CA MET A 136 24.43 -0.74 -2.45
C MET A 136 24.65 0.07 -3.73
N THR A 137 25.91 0.40 -4.02
CA THR A 137 26.33 1.17 -5.18
C THR A 137 26.63 0.31 -6.42
N ILE A 138 26.32 -0.99 -6.39
CA ILE A 138 26.56 -1.87 -7.53
C ILE A 138 25.85 -1.36 -8.78
N THR A 139 26.58 -1.32 -9.89
CA THR A 139 26.04 -0.91 -11.18
C THR A 139 25.14 -1.99 -11.77
N ALA A 140 24.30 -1.63 -12.75
CA ALA A 140 23.49 -2.61 -13.47
C ALA A 140 24.34 -3.69 -14.17
N GLU A 141 25.50 -3.30 -14.72
CA GLU A 141 26.46 -4.23 -15.31
C GLU A 141 27.04 -5.20 -14.26
N GLY A 142 27.45 -4.69 -13.09
CA GLY A 142 27.93 -5.53 -11.99
C GLY A 142 26.86 -6.51 -11.50
N ALA A 143 25.62 -6.05 -11.36
CA ALA A 143 24.48 -6.89 -10.98
C ALA A 143 24.20 -7.98 -12.03
N ALA A 144 24.21 -7.64 -13.32
CA ALA A 144 24.07 -8.60 -14.40
C ALA A 144 25.21 -9.63 -14.41
N ARG A 145 26.43 -9.21 -14.10
CA ARG A 145 27.59 -10.10 -13.99
C ARG A 145 27.42 -11.11 -12.85
N LEU A 146 27.02 -10.65 -11.66
CA LEU A 146 26.73 -11.52 -10.53
C LEU A 146 25.62 -12.53 -10.88
N PHE A 147 24.54 -12.08 -11.50
CA PHE A 147 23.46 -12.98 -11.94
C PHE A 147 23.98 -14.03 -12.94
N TYR A 148 24.77 -13.62 -13.92
CA TYR A 148 25.34 -14.53 -14.91
C TYR A 148 26.25 -15.59 -14.28
N ASP A 149 27.24 -15.15 -13.48
CA ASP A 149 28.25 -16.03 -12.92
C ASP A 149 27.66 -17.02 -11.92
N HIS A 150 26.71 -16.58 -11.07
CA HIS A 150 26.16 -17.43 -10.01
C HIS A 150 24.93 -18.24 -10.43
N ILE A 151 24.12 -17.73 -11.37
CA ILE A 151 22.87 -18.37 -11.78
C ILE A 151 23.00 -18.99 -13.15
N VAL A 152 23.30 -18.20 -14.17
CA VAL A 152 23.27 -18.67 -15.57
C VAL A 152 24.34 -19.73 -15.82
N CYS A 153 25.57 -19.53 -15.33
CA CYS A 153 26.66 -20.50 -15.49
C CYS A 153 26.38 -21.84 -14.77
N SER A 154 25.60 -21.83 -13.69
CA SER A 154 25.34 -23.02 -12.88
C SER A 154 24.06 -23.75 -13.29
N HIS A 155 23.01 -23.02 -13.66
CA HIS A 155 21.64 -23.54 -13.84
C HIS A 155 21.04 -23.24 -15.21
N GLY A 156 21.72 -22.44 -16.03
CA GLY A 156 21.18 -21.90 -17.28
C GLY A 156 20.35 -20.64 -17.06
N LEU A 157 19.93 -20.04 -18.18
CA LEU A 157 19.08 -18.85 -18.16
C LEU A 157 17.65 -19.25 -17.77
N PRO A 158 17.04 -18.65 -16.72
CA PRO A 158 15.67 -18.96 -16.35
C PRO A 158 14.67 -18.60 -17.47
N LEU A 159 13.57 -19.36 -17.54
CA LEU A 159 12.43 -19.03 -18.40
C LEU A 159 11.65 -17.84 -17.85
N GLU A 160 11.64 -17.67 -16.53
CA GLU A 160 10.92 -16.61 -15.85
C GLU A 160 11.77 -15.99 -14.73
N ILE A 161 11.83 -14.67 -14.68
CA ILE A 161 12.49 -13.95 -13.60
C ILE A 161 11.46 -13.02 -12.94
N VAL A 162 11.22 -13.22 -11.66
CA VAL A 162 10.36 -12.38 -10.82
C VAL A 162 11.26 -11.38 -10.07
N SER A 163 10.94 -10.10 -10.12
CA SER A 163 11.70 -9.09 -9.39
C SER A 163 10.81 -7.91 -9.01
N ASP A 164 11.32 -7.09 -8.10
CA ASP A 164 10.77 -5.77 -7.87
C ASP A 164 11.01 -4.82 -9.07
N GLN A 165 10.59 -3.57 -8.92
CA GLN A 165 10.80 -2.51 -9.92
C GLN A 165 12.14 -1.80 -9.74
N ASP A 166 13.18 -2.46 -9.23
CA ASP A 166 14.49 -1.82 -9.07
C ASP A 166 15.00 -1.29 -10.43
N PRO A 167 15.44 -0.02 -10.51
CA PRO A 167 15.91 0.59 -11.75
C PRO A 167 17.00 -0.21 -12.48
N ARG A 168 17.82 -0.98 -11.74
CA ARG A 168 18.87 -1.84 -12.30
C ARG A 168 18.32 -2.95 -13.19
N TRP A 169 17.08 -3.41 -12.94
CA TRP A 169 16.38 -4.43 -13.75
C TRP A 169 15.42 -3.82 -14.78
N MET A 170 15.07 -2.54 -14.62
CA MET A 170 14.06 -1.87 -15.43
C MET A 170 14.59 -1.30 -16.75
N ALA A 171 15.90 -1.36 -17.00
CA ALA A 171 16.52 -0.81 -18.20
C ALA A 171 15.93 -1.41 -19.49
N GLU A 172 15.72 -0.57 -20.51
CA GLU A 172 15.16 -1.00 -21.80
C GLU A 172 16.01 -2.11 -22.44
N PHE A 173 17.33 -2.00 -22.30
CA PHE A 173 18.28 -3.03 -22.74
C PHE A 173 17.99 -4.40 -22.08
N TRP A 174 17.76 -4.45 -20.77
CA TRP A 174 17.48 -5.69 -20.04
C TRP A 174 16.20 -6.36 -20.55
N ARG A 175 15.14 -5.57 -20.72
CA ARG A 175 13.85 -6.05 -21.27
C ARG A 175 14.01 -6.55 -22.70
N GLY A 176 14.75 -5.83 -23.54
CA GLY A 176 15.03 -6.22 -24.92
C GLY A 176 15.82 -7.52 -25.00
N LEU A 177 16.88 -7.63 -24.19
CA LEU A 177 17.74 -8.81 -24.13
C LEU A 177 16.96 -10.06 -23.72
N HIS A 178 16.21 -10.01 -22.62
CA HIS A 178 15.44 -11.16 -22.14
C HIS A 178 14.29 -11.54 -23.08
N LYS A 179 13.68 -10.55 -23.77
CA LYS A 179 12.71 -10.81 -24.83
C LYS A 179 13.33 -11.62 -25.98
N LEU A 180 14.55 -11.29 -26.40
CA LEU A 180 15.27 -12.04 -27.44
C LEU A 180 15.71 -13.42 -26.95
N ALA A 181 16.09 -13.54 -25.68
CA ALA A 181 16.51 -14.79 -25.07
C ALA A 181 15.34 -15.74 -24.72
N GLY A 182 14.09 -15.27 -24.84
CA GLY A 182 12.90 -16.06 -24.51
C GLY A 182 12.58 -16.11 -23.01
N THR A 183 13.22 -15.29 -22.18
CA THR A 183 12.92 -15.16 -20.74
C THR A 183 11.79 -14.15 -20.53
N ARG A 184 10.80 -14.53 -19.73
CA ARG A 184 9.72 -13.65 -19.29
C ARG A 184 10.09 -12.94 -18.00
N LEU A 185 10.10 -11.61 -18.03
CA LEU A 185 10.27 -10.78 -16.84
C LEU A 185 8.91 -10.51 -16.20
N MET A 186 8.76 -10.88 -14.93
CA MET A 186 7.53 -10.80 -14.13
C MET A 186 7.75 -9.81 -12.99
N MET A 187 7.50 -8.53 -13.21
CA MET A 187 7.81 -7.49 -12.22
C MET A 187 6.64 -7.25 -11.27
N SER A 188 6.92 -7.12 -9.97
CA SER A 188 5.90 -6.78 -8.98
C SER A 188 5.40 -5.35 -9.13
N SER A 189 4.17 -5.08 -8.68
CA SER A 189 3.63 -3.72 -8.63
C SER A 189 4.26 -2.94 -7.48
N SER A 190 4.62 -1.68 -7.71
CA SER A 190 5.15 -0.78 -6.67
C SER A 190 4.31 -0.84 -5.38
N GLY A 191 4.98 -0.92 -4.23
CA GLY A 191 4.34 -0.96 -2.91
C GLY A 191 3.64 -2.29 -2.54
N HIS A 192 3.81 -3.36 -3.32
CA HIS A 192 3.20 -4.67 -3.06
C HIS A 192 4.26 -5.78 -2.91
N PRO A 193 5.01 -5.81 -1.78
CA PRO A 193 6.08 -6.78 -1.55
C PRO A 193 5.59 -8.24 -1.49
N GLN A 194 4.26 -8.44 -1.40
CA GLN A 194 3.63 -9.77 -1.37
C GLN A 194 3.80 -10.55 -2.68
N THR A 195 4.12 -9.89 -3.79
CA THR A 195 4.33 -10.56 -5.09
C THR A 195 5.67 -11.30 -5.13
N ASP A 196 6.63 -10.86 -4.31
CA ASP A 196 8.02 -11.33 -4.34
C ASP A 196 8.31 -12.41 -3.27
N GLY A 197 7.31 -12.78 -2.46
CA GLY A 197 7.37 -13.81 -1.39
C GLY A 197 7.16 -15.27 -1.84
#